data_AF-A0A2A5KN71-F1
#
_entry.id   AF-A0A2A5KN71-F1
#
_cell.length_a   1.000
_cell.length_b   1.000
_cell.length_c   1.000
_cell.angle_alpha   90.00
_cell.angle_beta   90.00
_cell.angle_gamma   90.00
#
_symmetry.space_group_name_H-M   'P 1'
#
loop_
_entity.id
_entity.type
_entity.pdbx_description
1 polymer ?
#
loop_
_entity_poly.entity_id
_entity_poly.type
_entity_poly.pdbx_seq_one_letter_code
_entity_poly.pdbx_strand_id
1 'polypeptide(L)'
;MHGKELGVHRIERIAGDLLALLKAANATFFVSRVEKKYLLVTKMFDSIFDSGENAGISWHHYNVRPLRLLLTFKLSYLIEETTARAFWKCILEPKETRAREGLVEVCNDLLENITFLPDEGSRKVLGGALEWARDHPEAIQIHVDRKIARQGHFPNLVAFTNLLRGLEELAKRFKRSVARITHDQQSEFETTLKMYHDILSTASDEEIRWAGETYSFQAVKGSTFETKEDNLSAGIQVADVILWLYYQHHKGKPLPPGCSALLQYVFSNGWEADFSFAGVEASYLQQYRPMLEGPIAPEVLQRGQELVRQFEQARLSSMAQYEADGLPPFMRERNSLIQSPEKS
;
A
#
# COMPACT_ATOMS: atom_id res chain seq x y z
N MET A 1 19.05 -22.69 7.82
CA MET A 1 18.10 -23.79 7.53
C MET A 1 17.13 -23.22 6.53
N HIS A 2 17.03 -23.78 5.32
CA HIS A 2 16.11 -23.24 4.34
C HIS A 2 14.83 -24.08 4.23
N GLY A 3 13.68 -23.51 4.58
CA GLY A 3 12.37 -24.15 4.57
C GLY A 3 12.02 -24.75 3.20
N LYS A 4 12.39 -24.08 2.10
CA LYS A 4 12.21 -24.62 0.75
C LYS A 4 13.06 -25.85 0.49
N GLU A 5 14.31 -25.85 0.94
CA GLU A 5 15.21 -26.98 0.77
C GLU A 5 14.79 -28.15 1.66
N LEU A 6 14.38 -27.87 2.89
CA LEU A 6 13.88 -28.89 3.82
C LEU A 6 12.58 -29.52 3.29
N GLY A 7 11.63 -28.71 2.82
CA GLY A 7 10.30 -29.19 2.45
C GLY A 7 9.51 -29.71 3.66
N VAL A 8 8.24 -30.06 3.42
CA VAL A 8 7.27 -30.38 4.48
C VAL A 8 7.78 -31.54 5.34
N HIS A 9 8.26 -32.61 4.71
CA HIS A 9 8.64 -33.84 5.41
C HIS A 9 9.82 -33.68 6.36
N ARG A 10 10.81 -32.85 6.02
CA ARG A 10 11.97 -32.62 6.91
C ARG A 10 11.65 -31.61 8.01
N ILE A 11 10.85 -30.58 7.70
CA ILE A 11 10.37 -29.64 8.72
C ILE A 11 9.54 -30.38 9.76
N GLU A 12 8.67 -31.32 9.34
CA GLU A 12 7.85 -32.11 10.26
C GLU A 12 8.69 -32.87 11.29
N ARG A 13 9.85 -33.40 10.89
CA ARG A 13 10.75 -34.13 11.81
C ARG A 13 11.34 -33.27 12.91
N ILE A 14 11.52 -31.97 12.67
CA ILE A 14 12.09 -31.01 13.62
C ILE A 14 11.03 -30.09 14.24
N ALA A 15 9.76 -30.21 13.83
CA ALA A 15 8.72 -29.25 14.19
C ALA A 15 8.42 -29.23 15.70
N GLY A 16 8.49 -30.38 16.36
CA GLY A 16 8.30 -30.48 17.81
C GLY A 16 9.36 -29.72 18.60
N ASP A 17 10.64 -29.93 18.26
CA ASP A 17 11.77 -29.25 18.89
C ASP A 17 11.74 -27.74 18.61
N LEU A 18 11.44 -27.36 17.36
CA LEU A 18 11.30 -25.97 16.97
C LEU A 18 10.17 -25.29 17.77
N LEU A 19 9.02 -25.93 17.90
CA LEU A 19 7.88 -25.41 18.67
C LEU A 19 8.24 -25.24 20.16
N ALA A 20 8.95 -26.21 20.73
CA ALA A 20 9.42 -26.12 22.12
C ALA A 20 10.37 -24.92 22.31
N LEU A 21 11.30 -24.71 21.37
CA LEU A 21 12.21 -23.57 21.37
C LEU A 21 11.47 -22.24 21.26
N LEU A 22 10.50 -22.12 20.34
CA LEU A 22 9.73 -20.89 20.16
C LEU A 22 8.93 -20.52 21.41
N LYS A 23 8.34 -21.52 22.08
CA LYS A 23 7.64 -21.33 23.35
C LYS A 23 8.59 -20.90 24.46
N ALA A 24 9.74 -21.56 24.59
CA ALA A 24 10.75 -21.24 25.60
C ALA A 24 11.31 -19.82 25.42
N ALA A 25 11.48 -19.38 24.18
CA ALA A 25 11.92 -18.02 23.85
C ALA A 25 10.81 -16.96 23.96
N ASN A 26 9.55 -17.37 24.20
CA ASN A 26 8.37 -16.51 24.10
C ASN A 26 8.35 -15.72 22.77
N ALA A 27 8.67 -16.40 21.67
CA ALA A 27 8.81 -15.79 20.36
C ALA A 27 7.45 -15.30 19.84
N THR A 28 7.39 -14.01 19.49
CA THR A 28 6.22 -13.37 18.88
C THR A 28 6.46 -13.09 17.41
N PHE A 29 5.41 -13.15 16.60
CA PHE A 29 5.52 -12.99 15.16
C PHE A 29 4.72 -11.82 14.63
N PHE A 30 5.28 -11.13 13.63
CA PHE A 30 4.52 -10.25 12.76
C PHE A 30 4.71 -10.74 11.32
N VAL A 31 3.61 -11.03 10.64
CA VAL A 31 3.61 -11.51 9.26
C VAL A 31 2.94 -10.46 8.39
N SER A 32 3.63 -9.98 7.36
CA SER A 32 3.04 -9.09 6.36
C SER A 32 2.86 -9.85 5.06
N ARG A 33 1.63 -9.91 4.56
CA ARG A 33 1.30 -10.42 3.23
C ARG A 33 1.06 -9.24 2.29
N VAL A 34 1.64 -9.29 1.09
CA VAL A 34 1.39 -8.31 0.02
C VAL A 34 0.96 -9.06 -1.23
N GLU A 35 -0.27 -8.85 -1.66
CA GLU A 35 -0.75 -9.38 -2.93
C GLU A 35 -0.26 -8.49 -4.08
N LYS A 36 0.47 -9.08 -5.03
CA LYS A 36 1.02 -8.33 -6.18
C LYS A 36 -0.05 -7.62 -7.01
N LYS A 37 -1.22 -8.24 -7.18
CA LYS A 37 -2.34 -7.64 -7.92
C LYS A 37 -2.84 -6.39 -7.20
N TYR A 38 -3.09 -6.48 -5.91
CA TYR A 38 -3.51 -5.33 -5.10
C TYR A 38 -2.46 -4.22 -5.08
N LEU A 39 -1.18 -4.57 -4.96
CA LEU A 39 -0.08 -3.61 -5.03
C LEU A 39 -0.03 -2.87 -6.38
N LEU A 40 -0.24 -3.58 -7.49
CA LEU A 40 -0.31 -2.97 -8.81
C LEU A 40 -1.46 -1.95 -8.88
N VAL A 41 -2.66 -2.35 -8.46
CA VAL A 41 -3.84 -1.47 -8.57
C VAL A 41 -3.69 -0.23 -7.70
N THR A 42 -3.19 -0.38 -6.48
CA THR A 42 -2.91 0.76 -5.58
C THR A 42 -1.87 1.70 -6.19
N LYS A 43 -0.78 1.18 -6.76
CA LYS A 43 0.20 2.03 -7.46
C LYS A 43 -0.38 2.74 -8.67
N MET A 44 -1.16 2.04 -9.48
CA MET A 44 -1.82 2.66 -10.63
C MET A 44 -2.81 3.73 -10.18
N PHE A 45 -3.54 3.49 -9.09
CA PHE A 45 -4.42 4.48 -8.51
C PHE A 45 -3.65 5.71 -8.03
N ASP A 46 -2.62 5.49 -7.20
CA ASP A 46 -1.82 6.58 -6.63
C ASP A 46 -1.08 7.40 -7.69
N SER A 47 -0.64 6.76 -8.78
CA SER A 47 0.06 7.45 -9.86
C SER A 47 -0.85 8.23 -10.81
N ILE A 48 -2.06 7.75 -11.08
CA ILE A 48 -2.94 8.37 -12.09
C ILE A 48 -3.97 9.31 -11.46
N PHE A 49 -4.39 9.03 -10.23
CA PHE A 49 -5.55 9.67 -9.60
C PHE A 49 -5.17 10.53 -8.39
N ASP A 50 -3.90 10.93 -8.23
CA ASP A 50 -3.52 11.92 -7.22
C ASP A 50 -4.15 13.27 -7.56
N SER A 51 -5.07 13.75 -6.72
CA SER A 51 -5.73 15.05 -6.90
C SER A 51 -4.80 16.28 -6.85
N GLY A 52 -3.57 16.10 -6.36
CA GLY A 52 -2.52 17.09 -6.43
C GLY A 52 -1.99 17.26 -7.85
N GLU A 53 -1.91 16.18 -8.63
CA GLU A 53 -1.38 16.16 -10.00
C GLU A 53 -2.50 16.19 -11.04
N ASN A 54 -3.49 15.32 -10.88
CA ASN A 54 -4.63 15.15 -11.77
C ASN A 54 -5.77 16.11 -11.39
N ALA A 55 -5.94 17.20 -12.15
CA ALA A 55 -7.04 18.14 -11.92
C ALA A 55 -8.43 17.53 -12.22
N GLY A 56 -8.47 16.45 -13.00
CA GLY A 56 -9.67 15.73 -13.40
C GLY A 56 -10.33 14.92 -12.28
N ILE A 57 -9.69 14.73 -11.11
CA ILE A 57 -10.26 14.05 -9.94
C ILE A 57 -10.48 15.01 -8.76
N SER A 58 -11.63 14.89 -8.09
CA SER A 58 -11.91 15.70 -6.90
C SER A 58 -11.01 15.30 -5.72
N TRP A 59 -10.60 16.28 -4.91
CA TRP A 59 -9.75 16.08 -3.72
C TRP A 59 -10.21 14.93 -2.80
N HIS A 60 -11.50 14.84 -2.51
CA HIS A 60 -12.04 13.84 -1.58
C HIS A 60 -11.98 12.41 -2.13
N HIS A 61 -12.06 12.22 -3.45
CA HIS A 61 -11.94 10.89 -4.06
C HIS A 61 -10.55 10.28 -3.87
N TYR A 62 -9.51 11.11 -3.78
CA TYR A 62 -8.14 10.66 -3.54
C TYR A 62 -7.74 10.70 -2.05
N ASN A 63 -8.05 11.78 -1.34
CA ASN A 63 -7.53 12.00 0.01
C ASN A 63 -8.36 11.33 1.10
N VAL A 64 -9.66 11.16 0.91
CA VAL A 64 -10.51 10.48 1.90
C VAL A 64 -10.38 8.98 1.70
N ARG A 65 -9.63 8.33 2.60
CA ARG A 65 -9.26 6.91 2.49
C ARG A 65 -10.41 5.97 2.12
N PRO A 66 -11.60 6.02 2.74
CA PRO A 66 -12.65 5.07 2.37
C PRO A 66 -13.13 5.22 0.92
N LEU A 67 -13.17 6.46 0.41
CA LEU A 67 -13.53 6.71 -0.99
C LEU A 67 -12.41 6.27 -1.95
N ARG A 68 -11.16 6.56 -1.59
CA ARG A 68 -9.98 6.09 -2.34
C ARG A 68 -9.96 4.57 -2.46
N LEU A 69 -10.16 3.86 -1.36
CA LEU A 69 -10.18 2.40 -1.35
C LEU A 69 -11.32 1.85 -2.22
N LEU A 70 -12.53 2.40 -2.11
CA LEU A 70 -13.66 2.02 -2.95
C LEU A 70 -13.33 2.18 -4.44
N LEU A 71 -12.76 3.32 -4.84
CA LEU A 71 -12.38 3.59 -6.22
C LEU A 71 -11.22 2.71 -6.70
N THR A 72 -10.24 2.42 -5.84
CA THR A 72 -9.15 1.49 -6.15
C THR A 72 -9.68 0.09 -6.42
N PHE A 73 -10.65 -0.38 -5.62
CA PHE A 73 -11.30 -1.68 -5.86
C PHE A 73 -12.05 -1.69 -7.19
N LYS A 74 -12.75 -0.61 -7.54
CA LYS A 74 -13.43 -0.47 -8.82
C LYS A 74 -12.44 -0.43 -9.99
N LEU A 75 -11.36 0.33 -9.88
CA LEU A 75 -10.26 0.37 -10.87
C LEU A 75 -9.71 -1.04 -11.15
N SER A 76 -9.65 -1.91 -10.15
CA SER A 76 -9.15 -3.29 -10.34
C SER A 76 -9.90 -4.12 -11.38
N TYR A 77 -11.17 -3.77 -11.66
CA TYR A 77 -11.99 -4.43 -12.68
C TYR A 77 -11.68 -3.95 -14.10
N LEU A 78 -10.98 -2.81 -14.25
CA LEU A 78 -10.59 -2.26 -15.55
C LEU A 78 -9.25 -2.81 -16.04
N ILE A 79 -8.46 -3.41 -15.15
CA ILE A 79 -7.07 -3.78 -15.40
C ILE A 79 -6.99 -5.20 -15.96
N GLU A 80 -6.64 -5.29 -17.23
CA GLU A 80 -6.23 -6.55 -17.85
C GLU A 80 -4.73 -6.81 -17.69
N GLU A 81 -4.28 -8.02 -18.04
CA GLU A 81 -2.86 -8.38 -17.96
C GLU A 81 -1.99 -7.51 -18.88
N THR A 82 -2.50 -7.15 -20.05
CA THR A 82 -1.84 -6.24 -21.01
C THR A 82 -1.66 -4.86 -20.41
N THR A 83 -2.73 -4.26 -19.88
CA THR A 83 -2.70 -2.96 -19.19
C THR A 83 -1.75 -2.97 -18.00
N ALA A 84 -1.76 -4.05 -17.21
CA ALA A 84 -0.84 -4.24 -16.10
C ALA A 84 0.63 -4.20 -16.55
N ARG A 85 0.96 -4.91 -17.63
CA ARG A 85 2.31 -4.95 -18.19
C ARG A 85 2.72 -3.60 -18.77
N ALA A 86 1.81 -2.92 -19.47
CA ALA A 86 2.03 -1.58 -20.00
C ALA A 86 2.35 -0.58 -18.88
N PHE A 87 1.58 -0.61 -17.80
CA PHE A 87 1.82 0.25 -16.63
C PHE A 87 3.17 -0.01 -15.96
N TRP A 88 3.55 -1.26 -15.74
CA TRP A 88 4.88 -1.57 -15.20
C TRP A 88 6.01 -1.11 -16.11
N LYS A 89 5.84 -1.24 -17.43
CA LYS A 89 6.82 -0.72 -18.41
C LYS A 89 6.90 0.80 -18.33
N CYS A 90 5.77 1.48 -18.19
CA CYS A 90 5.66 2.93 -18.06
C CYS A 90 6.42 3.46 -16.82
N ILE A 91 6.10 2.98 -15.61
CA ILE A 91 6.71 3.52 -14.38
C ILE A 91 8.19 3.13 -14.21
N LEU A 92 8.65 2.10 -14.92
CA LEU A 92 10.06 1.67 -14.92
C LEU A 92 10.86 2.25 -16.09
N GLU A 93 10.21 2.97 -17.01
CA GLU A 93 10.84 3.52 -18.20
C GLU A 93 11.88 4.59 -17.80
N PRO A 94 13.15 4.45 -18.20
CA PRO A 94 14.17 5.45 -17.86
C PRO A 94 13.98 6.81 -18.53
N LYS A 95 13.32 6.86 -19.70
CA LYS A 95 13.13 8.11 -20.45
C LYS A 95 11.74 8.69 -20.20
N GLU A 96 11.69 9.89 -19.65
CA GLU A 96 10.45 10.59 -19.32
C GLU A 96 9.44 10.65 -20.47
N THR A 97 9.89 10.99 -21.68
CA THR A 97 9.00 11.07 -22.85
C THR A 97 8.29 9.75 -23.15
N ARG A 98 9.01 8.63 -23.05
CA ARG A 98 8.44 7.28 -23.27
C ARG A 98 7.56 6.83 -22.10
N ALA A 99 7.85 7.28 -20.89
CA ALA A 99 6.97 7.05 -19.74
C ALA A 99 5.63 7.77 -19.94
N ARG A 100 5.65 9.02 -20.42
CA ARG A 100 4.43 9.77 -20.75
C ARG A 100 3.63 9.15 -21.89
N GLU A 101 4.29 8.70 -22.97
CA GLU A 101 3.64 7.93 -24.04
C GLU A 101 2.97 6.66 -23.49
N GLY A 102 3.67 5.91 -22.63
CA GLY A 102 3.13 4.73 -21.98
C GLY A 102 1.97 5.02 -21.02
N LEU A 103 1.96 6.18 -20.36
CA LEU A 103 0.83 6.63 -19.54
C LEU A 103 -0.43 6.83 -20.40
N VAL A 104 -0.31 7.46 -21.56
CA VAL A 104 -1.42 7.66 -22.51
C VAL A 104 -1.98 6.30 -22.97
N GLU A 105 -1.11 5.35 -23.31
CA GLU A 105 -1.53 3.97 -23.67
C GLU A 105 -2.31 3.32 -22.52
N VAL A 106 -1.80 3.38 -21.29
CA VAL A 106 -2.48 2.82 -20.11
C VAL A 106 -3.83 3.47 -19.86
N CYS A 107 -3.94 4.80 -19.98
CA CYS A 107 -5.21 5.50 -19.81
C CYS A 107 -6.23 5.08 -20.88
N ASN A 108 -5.81 4.89 -22.14
CA ASN A 108 -6.69 4.40 -23.20
C ASN A 108 -7.21 2.99 -22.91
N ASP A 109 -6.33 2.05 -22.56
CA ASP A 109 -6.72 0.68 -22.20
C ASP A 109 -7.76 0.66 -21.07
N LEU A 110 -7.56 1.49 -20.04
CA LEU A 110 -8.49 1.59 -18.91
C LEU A 110 -9.83 2.22 -19.31
N LEU A 111 -9.81 3.20 -20.21
CA LEU A 111 -11.01 3.86 -20.73
C LEU A 111 -11.84 2.93 -21.61
N GLU A 112 -11.22 2.07 -22.42
CA GLU A 112 -11.92 1.05 -23.20
C GLU A 112 -12.75 0.12 -22.29
N ASN A 113 -12.19 -0.21 -21.14
CA ASN A 113 -12.80 -1.08 -20.15
C ASN A 113 -13.76 -0.36 -19.18
N ILE A 114 -13.90 0.97 -19.24
CA ILE A 114 -14.68 1.75 -18.26
C ILE A 114 -16.12 1.27 -18.12
N THR A 115 -16.67 0.71 -19.20
CA THR A 115 -18.04 0.17 -19.27
C THR A 115 -18.23 -1.10 -18.41
N PHE A 116 -17.15 -1.76 -18.00
CA PHE A 116 -17.21 -2.91 -17.09
C PHE A 116 -17.66 -2.52 -15.67
N LEU A 117 -17.57 -1.24 -15.31
CA LEU A 117 -18.10 -0.76 -14.04
C LEU A 117 -19.63 -0.63 -14.12
N PRO A 118 -20.39 -1.27 -13.23
CA PRO A 118 -21.86 -1.20 -13.27
C PRO A 118 -22.38 0.18 -12.85
N ASP A 119 -21.70 0.84 -11.92
CA ASP A 119 -22.09 2.12 -11.33
C ASP A 119 -21.71 3.32 -12.22
N GLU A 120 -22.70 4.09 -12.64
CA GLU A 120 -22.53 5.28 -13.48
C GLU A 120 -21.67 6.35 -12.80
N GLY A 121 -21.83 6.55 -11.48
CA GLY A 121 -21.05 7.52 -10.74
C GLY A 121 -19.56 7.22 -10.81
N SER A 122 -19.18 5.95 -10.65
CA SER A 122 -17.79 5.50 -10.77
C SER A 122 -17.25 5.62 -12.18
N ARG A 123 -18.07 5.33 -13.20
CA ARG A 123 -17.68 5.56 -14.60
C ARG A 123 -17.35 7.03 -14.85
N LYS A 124 -18.15 7.96 -14.32
CA LYS A 124 -17.89 9.40 -14.45
C LYS A 124 -16.62 9.83 -13.72
N VAL A 125 -16.45 9.40 -12.47
CA VAL A 125 -15.29 9.80 -11.65
C VAL A 125 -13.99 9.23 -12.20
N LEU A 126 -13.93 7.91 -12.44
CA LEU A 126 -12.72 7.28 -12.96
C LEU A 126 -12.49 7.64 -14.43
N GLY A 127 -13.53 7.65 -15.25
CA GLY A 127 -13.44 8.00 -16.67
C GLY A 127 -12.95 9.44 -16.87
N GLY A 128 -13.55 10.42 -16.19
CA GLY A 128 -13.13 11.82 -16.31
C GLY A 128 -11.69 12.06 -15.85
N ALA A 129 -11.23 11.38 -14.80
CA ALA A 129 -9.85 11.46 -14.35
C ALA A 129 -8.87 10.78 -15.32
N LEU A 130 -9.26 9.67 -15.94
CA LEU A 130 -8.47 8.97 -16.97
C LEU A 130 -8.38 9.77 -18.27
N GLU A 131 -9.50 10.37 -18.71
CA GLU A 131 -9.54 11.27 -19.87
C GLU A 131 -8.61 12.46 -19.66
N TRP A 132 -8.68 13.10 -18.49
CA TRP A 132 -7.80 14.21 -18.17
C TRP A 132 -6.32 13.80 -18.12
N ALA A 133 -5.98 12.68 -17.49
CA ALA A 133 -4.60 12.19 -17.44
C ALA A 133 -4.05 11.79 -18.83
N ARG A 134 -4.90 11.27 -19.71
CA ARG A 134 -4.56 10.96 -21.11
C ARG A 134 -4.25 12.24 -21.89
N ASP A 135 -5.04 13.29 -21.67
CA ASP A 135 -4.95 14.55 -22.42
C ASP A 135 -3.85 15.47 -21.89
N HIS A 136 -3.45 15.30 -20.61
CA HIS A 136 -2.41 16.07 -19.93
C HIS A 136 -1.35 15.19 -19.25
N PRO A 137 -0.67 14.27 -19.98
CA PRO A 137 0.27 13.33 -19.39
C PRO A 137 1.51 13.99 -18.78
N GLU A 138 1.83 15.23 -19.17
CA GLU A 138 2.90 16.04 -18.58
C GLU A 138 2.62 16.53 -17.17
N ALA A 139 1.34 16.59 -16.76
CA ALA A 139 0.95 16.99 -15.41
C ALA A 139 1.18 15.88 -14.37
N ILE A 140 1.25 14.62 -14.83
CA ILE A 140 1.37 13.43 -13.99
C ILE A 140 2.85 13.06 -13.81
N GLN A 141 3.34 13.06 -12.57
CA GLN A 141 4.72 12.72 -12.22
C GLN A 141 4.95 11.20 -12.19
N ILE A 142 4.67 10.55 -13.32
CA ILE A 142 4.78 9.09 -13.47
C ILE A 142 6.24 8.61 -13.54
N HIS A 143 7.16 9.48 -13.95
CA HIS A 143 8.57 9.14 -14.20
C HIS A 143 9.46 9.39 -12.99
N VAL A 144 10.40 8.48 -12.76
CA VAL A 144 11.39 8.58 -11.69
C VAL A 144 12.79 8.43 -12.26
N ASP A 145 13.57 9.51 -12.19
CA ASP A 145 14.93 9.59 -12.74
C ASP A 145 15.93 8.61 -12.12
N ARG A 146 15.89 8.45 -10.80
CA ARG A 146 16.92 7.71 -10.05
C ARG A 146 16.60 6.23 -10.00
N LYS A 147 17.57 5.38 -10.38
CA LYS A 147 17.44 3.91 -10.31
C LYS A 147 17.03 3.41 -8.91
N ILE A 148 17.61 3.98 -7.86
CA ILE A 148 17.29 3.63 -6.46
C ILE A 148 15.83 3.97 -6.14
N ALA A 149 15.34 5.12 -6.61
CA ALA A 149 13.95 5.51 -6.41
C ALA A 149 12.99 4.61 -7.20
N ARG A 150 13.37 4.17 -8.41
CA ARG A 150 12.61 3.15 -9.17
C ARG A 150 12.51 1.82 -8.43
N GLN A 151 13.54 1.42 -7.66
CA GLN A 151 13.45 0.22 -6.83
C GLN A 151 12.32 0.32 -5.79
N GLY A 152 11.97 1.54 -5.35
CA GLY A 152 10.85 1.81 -4.44
C GLY A 152 9.49 1.31 -4.94
N HIS A 153 9.35 1.07 -6.25
CA HIS A 153 8.14 0.45 -6.80
C HIS A 153 8.08 -1.08 -6.59
N PHE A 154 9.19 -1.73 -6.22
CA PHE A 154 9.19 -3.19 -6.10
C PHE A 154 8.44 -3.68 -4.85
N PRO A 155 7.73 -4.82 -4.95
CA PRO A 155 6.96 -5.37 -3.84
C PRO A 155 7.74 -5.56 -2.54
N ASN A 156 9.03 -5.92 -2.63
CA ASN A 156 9.86 -6.18 -1.46
C ASN A 156 10.08 -4.90 -0.62
N LEU A 157 10.27 -3.74 -1.25
CA LEU A 157 10.45 -2.48 -0.51
C LEU A 157 9.13 -1.97 0.08
N VAL A 158 8.03 -2.10 -0.66
CA VAL A 158 6.70 -1.75 -0.12
C VAL A 158 6.33 -2.66 1.05
N ALA A 159 6.63 -3.96 0.95
CA ALA A 159 6.48 -4.90 2.05
C ALA A 159 7.38 -4.52 3.24
N PHE A 160 8.62 -4.08 2.99
CA PHE A 160 9.53 -3.67 4.05
C PHE A 160 9.03 -2.47 4.85
N THR A 161 8.50 -1.43 4.21
CA THR A 161 7.90 -0.30 4.93
C THR A 161 6.68 -0.70 5.77
N ASN A 162 5.87 -1.62 5.25
CA ASN A 162 4.73 -2.19 5.99
C ASN A 162 5.20 -3.04 7.18
N LEU A 163 6.29 -3.80 7.01
CA LEU A 163 6.92 -4.57 8.08
C LEU A 163 7.42 -3.68 9.20
N LEU A 164 8.13 -2.58 8.90
CA LEU A 164 8.62 -1.65 9.93
C LEU A 164 7.48 -1.02 10.73
N ARG A 165 6.40 -0.60 10.07
CA ARG A 165 5.21 -0.08 10.77
C ARG A 165 4.50 -1.14 11.60
N GLY A 166 4.38 -2.36 11.07
CA GLY A 166 3.81 -3.48 11.81
C GLY A 166 4.63 -3.85 13.06
N LEU A 167 5.96 -3.81 12.95
CA LEU A 167 6.86 -4.02 14.07
C LEU A 167 6.71 -2.92 15.13
N GLU A 168 6.57 -1.65 14.71
CA GLU A 168 6.30 -0.53 15.61
C GLU A 168 4.97 -0.72 16.38
N GLU A 169 3.90 -1.08 15.68
CA GLU A 169 2.60 -1.33 16.32
C GLU A 169 2.63 -2.54 17.27
N LEU A 170 3.38 -3.59 16.90
CA LEU A 170 3.61 -4.73 17.77
C LEU A 170 4.39 -4.31 19.03
N ALA A 171 5.46 -3.54 18.87
CA ALA A 171 6.27 -2.98 19.94
C ALA A 171 5.44 -2.15 20.92
N LYS A 172 4.59 -1.24 20.42
CA LYS A 172 3.65 -0.43 21.23
C LYS A 172 2.72 -1.32 22.06
N ARG A 173 2.12 -2.36 21.45
CA ARG A 173 1.22 -3.30 22.16
C ARG A 173 1.92 -4.01 23.31
N PHE A 174 3.16 -4.45 23.09
CA PHE A 174 3.97 -5.08 24.13
C PHE A 174 4.64 -4.11 25.09
N LYS A 175 4.48 -2.79 24.88
CA LYS A 175 5.13 -1.72 25.64
C LYS A 175 6.66 -1.90 25.66
N ARG A 176 7.24 -2.21 24.49
CA ARG A 176 8.67 -2.40 24.27
C ARG A 176 9.13 -1.59 23.09
N SER A 177 10.40 -1.18 23.06
CA SER A 177 11.02 -0.57 21.89
C SER A 177 11.67 -1.61 21.00
N VAL A 178 11.70 -1.36 19.68
CA VAL A 178 12.50 -2.15 18.75
C VAL A 178 13.96 -1.75 18.90
N ALA A 179 14.80 -2.66 19.43
CA ALA A 179 16.22 -2.37 19.63
C ALA A 179 17.07 -2.62 18.38
N ARG A 180 16.81 -3.75 17.70
CA ARG A 180 17.60 -4.20 16.55
C ARG A 180 16.74 -4.94 15.56
N ILE A 181 16.98 -4.70 14.28
CA ILE A 181 16.42 -5.40 13.15
C ILE A 181 17.55 -6.09 12.42
N THR A 182 17.51 -7.41 12.39
CA THR A 182 18.44 -8.25 11.63
C THR A 182 17.70 -8.81 10.42
N HIS A 183 18.16 -8.48 9.22
CA HIS A 183 17.56 -8.91 7.95
C HIS A 183 18.46 -9.94 7.26
N ASP A 184 17.85 -10.86 6.51
CA ASP A 184 18.57 -11.81 5.66
C ASP A 184 19.37 -11.08 4.57
N GLN A 185 20.56 -11.57 4.25
CA GLN A 185 21.41 -10.88 3.29
C GLN A 185 20.81 -10.94 1.88
N GLN A 186 20.40 -9.77 1.37
CA GLN A 186 19.92 -9.61 0.00
C GLN A 186 20.75 -8.55 -0.72
N SER A 187 21.76 -9.00 -1.47
CA SER A 187 22.77 -8.15 -2.10
C SER A 187 22.21 -7.07 -3.03
N GLU A 188 21.03 -7.30 -3.63
CA GLU A 188 20.41 -6.35 -4.56
C GLU A 188 19.68 -5.18 -3.86
N PHE A 189 19.22 -5.36 -2.61
CA PHE A 189 18.34 -4.40 -1.93
C PHE A 189 18.89 -3.87 -0.61
N GLU A 190 20.00 -4.40 -0.10
CA GLU A 190 20.57 -4.07 1.19
C GLU A 190 20.75 -2.55 1.42
N THR A 191 21.32 -1.84 0.45
CA THR A 191 21.53 -0.38 0.55
C THR A 191 20.18 0.36 0.66
N THR A 192 19.20 -0.05 -0.13
CA THR A 192 17.89 0.60 -0.17
C THR A 192 17.08 0.28 1.09
N LEU A 193 17.13 -0.95 1.61
CA LEU A 193 16.51 -1.32 2.88
C LEU A 193 17.07 -0.51 4.04
N LYS A 194 18.40 -0.37 4.11
CA LYS A 194 19.05 0.45 5.14
C LYS A 194 18.64 1.92 5.04
N MET A 195 18.61 2.48 3.83
CA MET A 195 18.15 3.86 3.61
C MET A 195 16.71 4.07 4.09
N TYR A 196 15.78 3.15 3.77
CA TYR A 196 14.38 3.25 4.22
C TYR A 196 14.24 3.09 5.73
N HIS A 197 15.01 2.19 6.35
CA HIS A 197 15.09 2.09 7.80
C HIS A 197 15.56 3.42 8.41
N ASP A 198 16.64 4.01 7.89
CA ASP A 198 17.21 5.24 8.42
C ASP A 198 16.21 6.40 8.30
N ILE A 199 15.54 6.54 7.15
CA ILE A 199 14.47 7.54 6.95
C ILE A 199 13.37 7.40 8.02
N LEU A 200 12.86 6.19 8.25
CA LEU A 200 11.73 5.98 9.15
C LEU A 200 12.13 6.03 10.64
N SER A 201 13.29 5.50 11.00
CA SER A 201 13.76 5.46 12.40
C SER A 201 14.25 6.81 12.92
N THR A 202 14.62 7.73 12.02
CA THR A 202 15.10 9.08 12.34
C THR A 202 14.11 10.20 11.98
N ALA A 203 12.99 9.88 11.33
CA ALA A 203 11.94 10.85 11.02
C ALA A 203 11.40 11.56 12.27
N SER A 204 10.81 12.74 12.07
CA SER A 204 10.11 13.49 13.13
C SER A 204 8.97 12.67 13.73
N ASP A 205 8.75 12.82 15.04
CA ASP A 205 7.59 12.26 15.74
C ASP A 205 6.33 13.13 15.59
N GLU A 206 6.41 14.23 14.84
CA GLU A 206 5.28 15.09 14.52
C GLU A 206 4.17 14.32 13.78
N GLU A 207 2.95 14.45 14.31
CA GLU A 207 1.76 13.86 13.72
C GLU A 207 1.09 14.83 12.74
N ILE A 208 0.75 14.32 11.56
CA ILE A 208 0.05 15.07 10.53
C ILE A 208 -1.41 14.63 10.53
N ARG A 209 -2.31 15.59 10.76
CA ARG A 209 -3.76 15.36 10.61
C ARG A 209 -4.18 15.75 9.20
N TRP A 210 -4.67 14.78 8.44
CA TRP A 210 -5.05 14.99 7.05
C TRP A 210 -6.23 14.11 6.68
N ALA A 211 -7.24 14.70 6.02
CA ALA A 211 -8.44 14.00 5.54
C ALA A 211 -9.15 13.10 6.58
N GLY A 212 -9.14 13.53 7.84
CA GLY A 212 -9.76 12.79 8.95
C GLY A 212 -8.90 11.66 9.52
N GLU A 213 -7.68 11.47 9.04
CA GLU A 213 -6.71 10.51 9.59
C GLU A 213 -5.51 11.22 10.23
N THR A 214 -4.80 10.50 11.09
CA THR A 214 -3.55 10.95 11.69
C THR A 214 -2.41 10.07 11.19
N TYR A 215 -1.39 10.70 10.62
CA TYR A 215 -0.23 10.04 10.04
C TYR A 215 1.02 10.38 10.85
N SER A 216 1.89 9.38 11.03
CA SER A 216 3.26 9.60 11.51
C SER A 216 4.23 8.96 10.52
N PHE A 217 5.32 9.67 10.23
CA PHE A 217 6.40 9.16 9.39
C PHE A 217 7.41 8.34 10.19
N GLN A 218 7.50 8.55 11.51
CA GLN A 218 8.43 7.81 12.36
C GLN A 218 7.94 6.38 12.61
N ALA A 219 8.84 5.41 12.49
CA ALA A 219 8.63 4.03 12.90
C ALA A 219 9.95 3.44 13.43
N VAL A 220 9.87 2.51 14.39
CA VAL A 220 11.03 1.81 14.97
C VAL A 220 12.13 2.77 15.47
N LYS A 221 11.70 3.83 16.17
CA LYS A 221 12.58 4.93 16.62
C LYS A 221 13.83 4.40 17.33
N GLY A 222 14.99 4.82 16.83
CA GLY A 222 16.29 4.50 17.42
C GLY A 222 16.75 3.04 17.29
N SER A 223 16.07 2.21 16.49
CA SER A 223 16.52 0.85 16.22
C SER A 223 17.77 0.84 15.34
N THR A 224 18.58 -0.22 15.46
CA THR A 224 19.70 -0.49 14.53
C THR A 224 19.31 -1.49 13.46
N PHE A 225 19.78 -1.31 12.22
CA PHE A 225 19.59 -2.25 11.12
C PHE A 225 20.90 -2.93 10.70
N GLU A 226 20.90 -4.27 10.65
CA GLU A 226 22.02 -5.08 10.16
C GLU A 226 21.54 -6.20 9.22
N THR A 227 22.40 -6.61 8.31
CA THR A 227 22.23 -7.78 7.45
C THR A 227 23.10 -8.92 7.94
N LYS A 228 22.61 -10.15 7.86
CA LYS A 228 23.36 -11.37 8.19
C LYS A 228 23.02 -12.48 7.22
N GLU A 229 24.00 -13.35 6.96
CA GLU A 229 23.76 -14.64 6.31
C GLU A 229 22.84 -15.51 7.19
N ASP A 230 21.97 -16.31 6.55
CA ASP A 230 21.02 -17.19 7.24
C ASP A 230 21.69 -18.14 8.25
N ASN A 231 22.85 -18.70 7.91
CA ASN A 231 23.64 -19.59 8.78
C ASN A 231 24.13 -18.90 10.07
N LEU A 232 24.16 -17.56 10.13
CA LEU A 232 24.63 -16.76 11.26
C LEU A 232 23.49 -16.26 12.17
N SER A 233 22.23 -16.55 11.87
CA SER A 233 21.09 -16.08 12.65
C SER A 233 19.98 -17.12 12.80
N ALA A 234 19.82 -17.66 14.01
CA ALA A 234 18.71 -18.55 14.33
C ALA A 234 17.33 -17.90 14.06
N GLY A 235 17.21 -16.59 14.26
CA GLY A 235 15.98 -15.85 13.97
C GLY A 235 15.62 -15.83 12.48
N ILE A 236 16.62 -15.69 11.59
CA ILE A 236 16.41 -15.72 10.14
C ILE A 236 15.99 -17.12 9.70
N GLN A 237 16.65 -18.16 10.23
CA GLN A 237 16.31 -19.56 9.94
C GLN A 237 14.88 -19.90 10.35
N VAL A 238 14.46 -19.46 11.54
CA VAL A 238 13.09 -19.60 12.02
C VAL A 238 12.13 -18.87 11.09
N ALA A 239 12.42 -17.61 10.75
CA ALA A 239 11.57 -16.81 9.88
C ALA A 239 11.40 -17.46 8.50
N ASP A 240 12.46 -17.99 7.90
CA ASP A 240 12.40 -18.68 6.61
C ASP A 240 11.52 -19.94 6.64
N VAL A 241 11.67 -20.78 7.68
CA VAL A 241 10.81 -21.96 7.88
C VAL A 241 9.34 -21.55 8.04
N ILE A 242 9.05 -20.54 8.86
CA ILE A 242 7.68 -20.05 9.08
C ILE A 242 7.10 -19.45 7.80
N LEU A 243 7.84 -18.59 7.09
CA LEU A 243 7.41 -18.00 5.82
C LEU A 243 7.12 -19.08 4.78
N TRP A 244 7.94 -20.12 4.72
CA TRP A 244 7.73 -21.23 3.79
C TRP A 244 6.47 -22.04 4.12
N LEU A 245 6.24 -22.36 5.40
CA LEU A 245 5.02 -23.04 5.86
C LEU A 245 3.79 -22.18 5.58
N TYR A 246 3.86 -20.89 5.91
CA TYR A 246 2.81 -19.91 5.67
C TYR A 246 2.45 -19.84 4.18
N TYR A 247 3.45 -19.87 3.29
CA TYR A 247 3.23 -19.94 1.85
C TYR A 247 2.54 -21.24 1.40
N GLN A 248 2.87 -22.41 1.99
CA GLN A 248 2.16 -23.65 1.66
C GLN A 248 0.70 -23.62 2.17
N HIS A 249 0.46 -23.05 3.36
CA HIS A 249 -0.87 -22.88 3.93
C HIS A 249 -1.76 -22.03 3.01
N HIS A 250 -1.26 -20.89 2.55
CA HIS A 250 -1.98 -20.02 1.60
C HIS A 250 -2.22 -20.65 0.22
N LYS A 251 -1.45 -21.69 -0.14
CA LYS A 251 -1.74 -22.51 -1.34
C LYS A 251 -2.83 -23.55 -1.11
N GLY A 252 -3.45 -23.59 0.06
CA GLY A 252 -4.42 -24.62 0.43
C GLY A 252 -3.82 -26.01 0.53
N LYS A 253 -2.49 -26.14 0.67
CA LYS A 253 -1.86 -27.45 0.81
C LYS A 253 -2.02 -27.96 2.23
N PRO A 254 -2.35 -29.24 2.42
CA PRO A 254 -2.41 -29.83 3.74
C PRO A 254 -1.01 -29.83 4.37
N LEU A 255 -0.95 -29.39 5.62
CA LEU A 255 0.26 -29.45 6.45
C LEU A 255 0.15 -30.61 7.43
N PRO A 256 1.23 -31.39 7.65
CA PRO A 256 1.25 -32.38 8.71
C PRO A 256 1.09 -31.75 10.10
N PRO A 257 0.81 -32.58 11.13
CA PRO A 257 0.45 -32.08 12.46
C PRO A 257 1.48 -31.16 13.10
N GLY A 258 2.78 -31.48 13.06
CA GLY A 258 3.83 -30.66 13.64
C GLY A 258 3.99 -29.31 12.94
N CYS A 259 4.00 -29.32 11.61
CA CYS A 259 4.02 -28.11 10.78
C CYS A 259 2.79 -27.23 11.03
N SER A 260 1.61 -27.84 11.18
CA SER A 260 0.37 -27.13 11.51
C SER A 260 0.42 -26.50 12.90
N ALA A 261 0.96 -27.23 13.89
CA ALA A 261 1.13 -26.72 15.24
C ALA A 261 2.09 -25.52 15.30
N LEU A 262 3.16 -25.52 14.49
CA LEU A 262 4.05 -24.36 14.33
C LEU A 262 3.29 -23.13 13.81
N LEU A 263 2.53 -23.27 12.71
CA LEU A 263 1.75 -22.15 12.19
C LEU A 263 0.66 -21.70 13.15
N GLN A 264 0.00 -22.63 13.84
CA GLN A 264 -1.00 -22.29 14.84
C GLN A 264 -0.38 -21.46 15.98
N TYR A 265 0.84 -21.81 16.41
CA TYR A 265 1.57 -20.99 17.38
C TYR A 265 1.86 -19.59 16.84
N VAL A 266 2.31 -19.48 15.58
CA VAL A 266 2.56 -18.18 14.92
C VAL A 266 1.29 -17.33 14.86
N PHE A 267 0.14 -17.90 14.47
CA PHE A 267 -1.12 -17.18 14.41
C PHE A 267 -1.68 -16.81 15.79
N SER A 268 -1.49 -17.68 16.79
CA SER A 268 -1.99 -17.43 18.15
C SER A 268 -1.10 -16.45 18.92
N ASN A 269 0.20 -16.43 18.62
CA ASN A 269 1.21 -15.61 19.29
C ASN A 269 1.82 -14.54 18.37
N GLY A 270 1.06 -14.11 17.37
CA GLY A 270 1.51 -13.16 16.39
C GLY A 270 0.37 -12.36 15.79
N TRP A 271 0.72 -11.54 14.81
CA TRP A 271 -0.23 -10.70 14.09
C TRP A 271 0.09 -10.73 12.60
N GLU A 272 -0.95 -10.91 11.80
CA GLU A 272 -0.89 -10.77 10.35
C GLU A 272 -1.42 -9.41 9.89
N ALA A 273 -0.65 -8.73 9.03
CA ALA A 273 -1.13 -7.66 8.18
C ALA A 273 -1.31 -8.18 6.76
N ASP A 274 -2.57 -8.30 6.32
CA ASP A 274 -2.91 -8.79 4.98
C ASP A 274 -3.20 -7.64 4.02
N PHE A 275 -2.20 -7.28 3.21
CA PHE A 275 -2.28 -6.29 2.14
C PHE A 275 -2.67 -6.96 0.81
N SER A 276 -3.83 -7.60 0.83
CA SER A 276 -4.52 -8.19 -0.31
C SER A 276 -5.89 -7.55 -0.50
N PHE A 277 -6.56 -7.80 -1.63
CA PHE A 277 -7.95 -7.35 -1.79
C PHE A 277 -8.84 -7.85 -0.65
N ALA A 278 -8.74 -9.14 -0.31
CA ALA A 278 -9.54 -9.74 0.76
C ALA A 278 -9.21 -9.15 2.14
N GLY A 279 -7.92 -9.00 2.47
CA GLY A 279 -7.48 -8.45 3.74
C GLY A 279 -7.89 -6.99 3.94
N VAL A 280 -7.72 -6.17 2.89
CA VAL A 280 -8.12 -4.76 2.93
C VAL A 280 -9.63 -4.60 2.93
N GLU A 281 -10.38 -5.41 2.18
CA GLU A 281 -11.84 -5.40 2.22
C GLU A 281 -12.37 -5.75 3.61
N ALA A 282 -11.84 -6.80 4.24
CA ALA A 282 -12.23 -7.19 5.59
C ALA A 282 -11.98 -6.05 6.59
N SER A 283 -10.81 -5.41 6.54
CA SER A 283 -10.49 -4.26 7.39
C SER A 283 -11.40 -3.05 7.09
N TYR A 284 -11.65 -2.76 5.82
CA TYR A 284 -12.52 -1.68 5.37
C TYR A 284 -13.95 -1.87 5.90
N LEU A 285 -14.53 -3.05 5.72
CA LEU A 285 -15.87 -3.36 6.21
C LEU A 285 -15.92 -3.35 7.73
N GLN A 286 -14.91 -3.87 8.43
CA GLN A 286 -14.86 -3.81 9.89
C GLN A 286 -14.91 -2.36 10.39
N GLN A 287 -14.18 -1.45 9.74
CA GLN A 287 -14.08 -0.05 10.17
C GLN A 287 -15.29 0.80 9.73
N TYR A 288 -15.78 0.62 8.51
CA TYR A 288 -16.75 1.52 7.89
C TYR A 288 -18.16 0.94 7.73
N ARG A 289 -18.41 -0.35 7.98
CA ARG A 289 -19.75 -0.95 7.88
C ARG A 289 -20.83 -0.17 8.64
N PRO A 290 -20.62 0.29 9.88
CA PRO A 290 -21.65 1.07 10.58
C PRO A 290 -22.04 2.36 9.85
N MET A 291 -21.10 2.98 9.14
CA MET A 291 -21.35 4.19 8.34
C MET A 291 -22.02 3.87 6.99
N LEU A 292 -21.69 2.72 6.38
CA LEU A 292 -22.21 2.31 5.08
C LEU A 292 -23.65 1.76 5.15
N GLU A 293 -23.96 1.02 6.21
CA GLU A 293 -25.25 0.32 6.38
C GLU A 293 -26.17 0.99 7.42
N GLY A 294 -25.62 1.91 8.22
CA GLY A 294 -26.37 2.62 9.25
C GLY A 294 -27.34 3.67 8.68
N PRO A 295 -28.35 4.08 9.48
CA PRO A 295 -29.25 5.15 9.08
C PRO A 295 -28.48 6.47 8.96
N ILE A 296 -28.69 7.18 7.85
CA ILE A 296 -28.13 8.51 7.64
C ILE A 296 -29.18 9.54 8.06
N ALA A 297 -28.86 10.36 9.06
CA ALA A 297 -29.72 11.45 9.48
C ALA A 297 -29.93 12.45 8.32
N PRO A 298 -31.14 13.00 8.11
CA PRO A 298 -31.42 13.91 6.99
C PRO A 298 -30.47 15.12 6.91
N GLU A 299 -30.09 15.69 8.06
CA GLU A 299 -29.15 16.81 8.15
C GLU A 299 -27.73 16.42 7.69
N VAL A 300 -27.28 15.22 8.06
CA VAL A 300 -25.98 14.68 7.64
C VAL A 300 -25.98 14.42 6.13
N LEU A 301 -27.08 13.89 5.59
CA LEU A 301 -27.24 13.67 4.16
C LEU A 301 -27.19 15.00 3.39
N GLN A 302 -27.92 16.02 3.85
CA GLN A 302 -27.93 17.34 3.22
C GLN A 302 -26.54 17.98 3.25
N ARG A 303 -25.84 17.93 4.39
CA ARG A 303 -24.47 18.41 4.51
C ARG A 303 -23.51 17.66 3.59
N GLY A 304 -23.66 16.34 3.50
CA GLY A 304 -22.86 15.51 2.59
C GLY A 304 -23.06 15.88 1.12
N GLN A 305 -24.31 16.09 0.69
CA GLN A 305 -24.61 16.55 -0.67
C GLN A 305 -24.01 17.92 -0.97
N GLU A 306 -24.05 18.84 -0.01
CA GLU A 306 -23.42 20.15 -0.16
C GLU A 306 -21.90 20.04 -0.30
N LEU A 307 -21.24 19.24 0.53
CA LEU A 307 -19.80 18.99 0.41
C LEU A 307 -19.42 18.38 -0.94
N VAL A 308 -20.20 17.41 -1.45
CA VAL A 308 -19.97 16.82 -2.77
C VAL A 308 -20.05 17.89 -3.87
N ARG A 309 -21.04 18.80 -3.81
CA ARG A 309 -21.16 19.91 -4.76
C ARG A 309 -19.96 20.85 -4.71
N GLN A 310 -19.51 21.21 -3.50
CA GLN A 310 -18.35 22.07 -3.31
C GLN A 310 -17.07 21.44 -3.88
N PHE A 311 -16.84 20.15 -3.63
CA PHE A 311 -15.69 19.45 -4.18
C PHE A 311 -15.75 19.32 -5.70
N GLU A 312 -16.94 19.17 -6.28
CA GLU A 312 -17.09 19.13 -7.73
C GLU A 312 -16.83 20.49 -8.37
N GLN A 313 -17.35 21.57 -7.78
CA GLN A 313 -17.02 22.94 -8.21
C GLN A 313 -15.52 23.22 -8.11
N ALA A 314 -14.87 22.78 -7.03
CA ALA A 314 -13.43 22.92 -6.87
C ALA A 314 -12.65 22.14 -7.95
N ARG A 315 -13.09 20.92 -8.30
CA ARG A 315 -12.50 20.13 -9.38
C ARG A 315 -12.61 20.82 -10.73
N LEU A 316 -13.81 21.27 -11.11
CA LEU A 316 -14.02 22.00 -12.37
C LEU A 316 -13.20 23.28 -12.44
N SER A 317 -13.11 24.02 -11.33
CA SER A 317 -12.26 25.22 -11.23
C SER A 317 -10.79 24.87 -11.38
N SER A 318 -10.36 23.75 -10.80
CA SER A 318 -8.98 23.25 -10.92
C SER A 318 -8.60 22.88 -12.34
N MET A 319 -9.51 22.23 -13.09
CA MET A 319 -9.33 21.93 -14.51
C MET A 319 -9.25 23.21 -15.34
N ALA A 320 -10.20 24.14 -15.16
CA ALA A 320 -10.18 25.42 -15.88
C ALA A 320 -8.93 26.26 -15.57
N GLN A 321 -8.43 26.19 -14.33
CA GLN A 321 -7.20 26.84 -13.95
C GLN A 321 -5.98 26.21 -14.65
N TYR A 322 -5.94 24.87 -14.75
CA TYR A 322 -4.87 24.19 -15.50
C TYR A 322 -4.85 24.63 -16.97
N GLU A 323 -6.01 24.74 -17.62
CA GLU A 323 -6.10 25.26 -18.98
C GLU A 323 -5.58 26.70 -19.11
N ALA A 324 -5.66 27.49 -18.04
CA ALA A 324 -5.21 28.88 -18.03
C ALA A 324 -3.71 29.03 -17.76
N ASP A 325 -3.12 28.21 -16.88
CA ASP A 325 -1.74 28.38 -16.41
C ASP A 325 -0.77 27.22 -16.74
N GLY A 326 -1.28 26.07 -17.16
CA GLY A 326 -0.50 24.86 -17.41
C GLY A 326 0.15 24.25 -16.16
N LEU A 327 -0.30 24.64 -14.96
CA LEU A 327 0.27 24.20 -13.69
C LEU A 327 -0.64 23.18 -13.00
N PRO A 328 -0.11 21.99 -12.62
CA PRO A 328 -0.88 21.02 -11.85
C PRO A 328 -1.21 21.58 -10.46
N PRO A 329 -2.30 21.09 -9.82
CA PRO A 329 -2.80 21.64 -8.55
C PRO A 329 -1.74 21.81 -7.45
N PHE A 330 -0.82 20.85 -7.30
CA PHE A 330 0.21 20.88 -6.25
C PHE A 330 1.30 21.95 -6.46
N MET A 331 1.50 22.42 -7.69
CA MET A 331 2.48 23.47 -8.02
C MET A 331 1.94 24.89 -7.82
N ARG A 332 0.63 25.03 -7.56
CA ARG A 332 0.00 26.34 -7.38
C ARG A 332 0.32 26.87 -5.99
N GLU A 333 0.73 28.13 -5.90
CA GLU A 333 0.90 28.80 -4.61
C GLU A 333 -0.44 28.81 -3.86
N ARG A 334 -0.38 28.65 -2.52
CA ARG A 334 -1.50 28.48 -1.57
C ARG A 334 -2.49 29.66 -1.48
N ASN A 335 -2.66 30.46 -2.52
CA ASN A 335 -3.51 31.64 -2.48
C ASN A 335 -4.95 31.42 -2.99
N SER A 336 -5.37 30.21 -3.41
CA SER A 336 -6.72 30.05 -3.99
C SER A 336 -7.46 28.73 -3.81
N LEU A 337 -6.91 27.68 -3.20
CA LEU A 337 -7.60 26.38 -3.14
C LEU A 337 -7.71 25.84 -1.71
N ILE A 338 -8.89 26.05 -1.13
CA ILE A 338 -9.45 25.38 0.05
C ILE A 338 -8.82 25.82 1.38
N GLN A 339 -9.44 26.81 2.03
CA GLN A 339 -9.42 26.89 3.49
C GLN A 339 -9.99 25.57 4.02
N SER A 340 -9.16 24.75 4.67
CA SER A 340 -9.66 23.68 5.53
C SER A 340 -10.65 24.29 6.52
N PRO A 341 -11.81 23.65 6.80
CA PRO A 341 -12.65 24.07 7.92
C PRO A 341 -11.91 23.70 9.21
N GLU A 342 -10.92 24.50 9.58
CA GLU A 342 -10.46 24.55 10.97
C GLU A 342 -11.50 25.29 11.79
N LYS A 343 -11.91 24.64 12.89
CA LYS A 343 -12.71 25.13 14.03
C LYS A 343 -14.24 25.12 13.84
N SER A 344 -14.83 24.00 14.20
CA SER A 344 -15.98 23.94 15.12
C SER A 344 -15.95 22.64 15.91
#